data_AF-A0A844I295-F1
#
_entry.id   AF-A0A844I295-F1
#
_cell.length_a   1.000
_cell.length_b   1.000
_cell.length_c   1.000
_cell.angle_alpha   90.00
_cell.angle_beta   90.00
_cell.angle_gamma   90.00
#
_symmetry.space_group_name_H-M   'P 1'
#
loop_
_entity.id
_entity.type
_entity.pdbx_description
1 polymer ?
#
loop_
_entity_poly.entity_id
_entity_poly.type
_entity_poly.pdbx_seq_one_letter_code
_entity_poly.pdbx_strand_id
1 'polypeptide(L)'
;MVGEEGSGKSVLGNAVVERLTDDGFLVAFVEPTTPKQMLLEIAQQFELPTEDIEGKNLTMDKLKKAIAQFLSENTAFIVLDDAQNCDMKFRIWLKQLRRKGVPMLVLATDPPRSDIFINIPRIELKPLPEKAIRQIMKAAAQERAIALTSADLSKLQERAGGNPMLAIRAIEEEYLGLDIEGADHRRYFDITPLLLVVGVIFVIMRFIGLGTNDQALYIFGGIAAAIFLGLSRLLYSLPQEERRIR
;
A
#
# COMPACT_ATOMS: atom_id res chain seq x y z
N MET A 1 5.35 -2.54 6.63
CA MET A 1 5.30 -1.33 5.80
C MET A 1 4.10 -1.41 4.89
N VAL A 2 3.34 -0.33 4.77
CA VAL A 2 2.14 -0.25 3.94
C VAL A 2 2.26 0.96 3.03
N GLY A 3 1.78 0.86 1.81
CA GLY A 3 1.83 1.95 0.83
C GLY A 3 1.20 1.51 -0.48
N GLU A 4 0.83 2.48 -1.32
CA GLU A 4 0.20 2.20 -2.60
C GLU A 4 1.09 1.33 -3.50
N GLU A 5 0.47 0.64 -4.46
CA GLU A 5 1.20 -0.13 -5.47
C GLU A 5 2.14 0.80 -6.24
N GLY A 6 3.39 0.37 -6.47
CA GLY A 6 4.38 1.20 -7.15
C GLY A 6 4.99 2.34 -6.32
N SER A 7 4.61 2.51 -5.04
CA SER A 7 5.18 3.55 -4.15
C SER A 7 6.66 3.36 -3.78
N GLY A 8 7.28 2.23 -4.17
CA GLY A 8 8.69 1.92 -3.87
C GLY A 8 8.91 1.04 -2.64
N LYS A 9 7.87 0.35 -2.13
CA LYS A 9 7.98 -0.56 -0.98
C LYS A 9 9.04 -1.64 -1.18
N SER A 10 9.01 -2.34 -2.32
CA SER A 10 9.96 -3.40 -2.66
C SER A 10 11.39 -2.87 -2.77
N VAL A 11 11.57 -1.68 -3.37
CA VAL A 11 12.88 -1.00 -3.44
C VAL A 11 13.42 -0.72 -2.04
N LEU A 12 12.59 -0.17 -1.15
CA LEU A 12 12.99 0.09 0.24
C LEU A 12 13.22 -1.21 1.02
N GLY A 13 12.42 -2.26 0.77
CA GLY A 13 12.60 -3.59 1.31
C GLY A 13 13.97 -4.17 0.97
N ASN A 14 14.34 -4.13 -0.30
CA ASN A 14 15.65 -4.59 -0.78
C ASN A 14 16.80 -3.78 -0.16
N ALA A 15 16.66 -2.45 -0.07
CA ALA A 15 17.67 -1.61 0.59
C ALA A 15 17.84 -1.96 2.08
N VAL A 16 16.76 -2.34 2.78
CA VAL A 16 16.85 -2.83 4.16
C VAL A 16 17.55 -4.19 4.24
N VAL A 17 17.26 -5.10 3.31
CA VAL A 17 17.92 -6.42 3.22
C VAL A 17 19.42 -6.26 2.97
N GLU A 18 19.80 -5.41 2.02
CA GLU A 18 21.20 -5.10 1.69
C GLU A 18 21.91 -4.53 2.92
N ARG A 19 21.31 -3.53 3.58
CA ARG A 19 21.90 -2.92 4.77
C ARG A 19 22.08 -3.90 5.93
N LEU A 20 21.09 -4.74 6.20
CA LEU A 20 21.17 -5.73 7.28
C LEU A 20 22.23 -6.79 6.98
N THR A 21 22.34 -7.21 5.72
CA THR A 21 23.37 -8.15 5.27
C THR A 21 24.77 -7.54 5.40
N ASP A 22 24.94 -6.27 5.00
CA ASP A 22 26.20 -5.53 5.15
C ASP A 22 26.62 -5.37 6.63
N ASP A 23 25.63 -5.21 7.51
CA ASP A 23 25.84 -5.16 8.96
C ASP A 23 26.13 -6.56 9.56
N GLY A 24 26.16 -7.61 8.74
CA GLY A 24 26.55 -8.98 9.11
C GLY A 24 25.40 -9.83 9.67
N PHE A 25 24.15 -9.39 9.54
CA PHE A 25 22.99 -10.18 9.97
C PHE A 25 22.56 -11.17 8.89
N LEU A 26 22.01 -12.30 9.32
CA LEU A 26 21.36 -13.24 8.43
C LEU A 26 19.94 -12.74 8.13
N VAL A 27 19.61 -12.63 6.85
CA VAL A 27 18.32 -12.11 6.38
C VAL A 27 17.74 -13.06 5.36
N ALA A 28 16.50 -13.48 5.58
CA ALA A 28 15.71 -14.17 4.56
C ALA A 28 14.74 -13.19 3.90
N PHE A 29 14.91 -12.92 2.61
CA PHE A 29 13.98 -12.15 1.78
C PHE A 29 13.13 -13.10 0.93
N VAL A 30 11.80 -12.97 1.00
CA VAL A 30 10.87 -13.92 0.37
C VAL A 30 9.71 -13.19 -0.29
N GLU A 31 9.37 -13.63 -1.49
CA GLU A 31 8.18 -13.21 -2.21
C GLU A 31 7.07 -14.28 -2.13
N PRO A 32 5.79 -13.90 -2.21
CA PRO A 32 4.69 -14.85 -2.04
C PRO A 32 4.63 -15.88 -3.18
N THR A 33 4.86 -17.15 -2.86
CA THR A 33 4.68 -18.29 -3.77
C THR A 33 3.84 -19.38 -3.08
N THR A 34 4.21 -20.66 -3.22
CA THR A 34 3.59 -21.73 -2.43
C THR A 34 4.20 -21.78 -1.02
N PRO A 35 3.45 -22.19 0.02
CA PRO A 35 3.99 -22.21 1.39
C PRO A 35 5.20 -23.11 1.56
N LYS A 36 5.28 -24.20 0.78
CA LYS A 36 6.44 -25.08 0.78
C LYS A 36 7.67 -24.41 0.14
N GLN A 37 7.50 -23.74 -1.00
CA GLN A 37 8.60 -23.04 -1.67
C GLN A 37 9.13 -21.89 -0.82
N MET A 38 8.26 -21.06 -0.26
CA MET A 38 8.67 -19.99 0.67
C MET A 38 9.47 -20.53 1.86
N LEU A 39 9.07 -21.66 2.45
CA LEU A 39 9.84 -22.28 3.54
C LEU A 39 11.20 -22.82 3.08
N LEU A 40 11.28 -23.36 1.88
CA LEU A 40 12.54 -23.84 1.31
C LEU A 40 13.48 -22.67 1.01
N GLU A 41 12.97 -21.57 0.46
CA GLU A 41 13.74 -20.35 0.21
C GLU A 41 14.29 -19.76 1.51
N ILE A 42 13.47 -19.67 2.57
CA ILE A 42 13.94 -19.23 3.89
C ILE A 42 15.01 -20.16 4.44
N ALA A 43 14.79 -21.48 4.37
CA ALA A 43 15.75 -22.46 4.86
C ALA A 43 17.08 -22.36 4.11
N GLN A 44 17.06 -22.22 2.79
CA GLN A 44 18.25 -22.06 1.96
C GLN A 44 19.01 -20.78 2.28
N GLN A 45 18.32 -19.64 2.45
CA GLN A 45 18.95 -18.37 2.78
C GLN A 45 19.56 -18.36 4.19
N PHE A 46 19.06 -19.19 5.10
CA PHE A 46 19.67 -19.42 6.41
C PHE A 46 20.62 -20.63 6.44
N GLU A 47 20.95 -21.21 5.28
CA GLU A 47 21.83 -22.38 5.15
C GLU A 47 21.38 -23.60 5.99
N LEU A 48 20.08 -23.75 6.19
CA LEU A 48 19.47 -24.87 6.90
C LEU A 48 19.30 -26.08 5.98
N PRO A 49 19.53 -27.31 6.48
CA PRO A 49 19.31 -28.52 5.70
C PRO A 49 17.83 -28.66 5.33
N THR A 50 17.56 -28.85 4.03
CA THR A 50 16.21 -29.05 3.48
C THR A 50 15.86 -30.52 3.24
N GLU A 51 16.83 -31.40 3.42
CA GLU A 51 16.72 -32.86 3.27
C GLU A 51 17.11 -33.55 4.57
N ASP A 52 16.59 -34.76 4.79
CA ASP A 52 17.06 -35.62 5.88
C ASP A 52 18.33 -36.39 5.50
N ILE A 53 18.86 -37.16 6.45
CA ILE A 53 20.09 -37.96 6.30
C ILE A 53 19.95 -39.01 5.17
N GLU A 54 18.72 -39.38 4.80
CA GLU A 54 18.43 -40.31 3.71
C GLU A 54 18.25 -39.60 2.35
N GLY A 55 18.44 -38.28 2.28
CA GLY A 55 18.25 -37.47 1.07
C GLY A 55 16.79 -37.21 0.71
N LYS A 56 15.85 -37.40 1.66
CA LYS A 56 14.44 -37.08 1.42
C LYS A 56 14.13 -35.65 1.84
N ASN A 57 13.39 -34.96 0.98
CA ASN A 57 12.88 -33.61 1.25
C ASN A 57 12.12 -33.55 2.58
N LEU A 58 12.44 -32.56 3.41
CA LEU A 58 11.73 -32.31 4.66
C LEU A 58 10.26 -31.95 4.40
N THR A 59 9.41 -32.36 5.32
CA THR A 59 8.00 -31.93 5.33
C THR A 59 7.89 -30.47 5.75
N MET A 60 6.79 -29.80 5.37
CA MET A 60 6.56 -28.40 5.76
C MET A 60 6.63 -28.20 7.29
N ASP A 61 6.13 -29.15 8.07
CA ASP A 61 6.19 -29.04 9.54
C ASP A 61 7.61 -29.18 10.09
N LYS A 62 8.45 -30.04 9.48
CA LYS A 62 9.87 -30.14 9.84
C LYS A 62 10.60 -28.84 9.47
N LEU A 63 10.36 -28.29 8.28
CA LEU A 63 10.94 -27.01 7.83
C LEU A 63 10.55 -25.85 8.77
N LYS A 64 9.25 -25.71 9.08
CA LYS A 64 8.75 -24.69 10.01
C LYS A 64 9.40 -24.77 11.38
N LYS A 65 9.61 -25.99 11.90
CA LYS A 65 10.26 -26.22 13.20
C LYS A 65 11.75 -25.87 13.14
N ALA A 66 12.47 -26.32 12.11
CA ALA A 66 13.89 -26.03 11.92
C ALA A 66 14.14 -24.52 11.84
N ILE A 67 13.39 -23.82 10.99
CA ILE A 67 13.47 -22.36 10.85
C ILE A 67 13.14 -21.66 12.17
N ALA A 68 12.07 -22.07 12.85
CA ALA A 68 11.68 -21.45 14.13
C ALA A 68 12.71 -21.68 15.25
N GLN A 69 13.38 -22.83 15.26
CA GLN A 69 14.45 -23.13 16.21
C GLN A 69 15.68 -22.27 15.90
N PHE A 70 16.10 -22.24 14.64
CA PHE A 70 17.22 -21.41 14.19
C PHE A 70 17.04 -19.94 14.58
N LEU A 71 15.86 -19.37 14.32
CA LEU A 71 15.52 -17.98 14.66
C LEU A 71 15.40 -17.72 16.16
N SER A 72 15.28 -18.75 17.00
CA SER A 72 15.30 -18.60 18.46
C SER A 72 16.71 -18.62 19.04
N GLU A 73 17.65 -19.22 18.33
CA GLU A 73 19.05 -19.36 18.74
C GLU A 73 19.95 -18.29 18.11
N ASN A 74 19.53 -17.70 16.98
CA ASN A 74 20.30 -16.75 16.18
C ASN A 74 19.56 -15.43 15.98
N THR A 75 20.31 -14.33 15.92
CA THR A 75 19.76 -13.02 15.52
C THR A 75 19.67 -12.94 14.01
N ALA A 76 18.50 -13.29 13.46
CA ALA A 76 18.23 -13.29 12.04
C ALA A 76 16.87 -12.65 11.73
N PHE A 77 16.75 -12.05 10.55
CA PHE A 77 15.59 -11.27 10.13
C PHE A 77 14.83 -11.95 9.01
N ILE A 78 13.51 -11.82 9.01
CA ILE A 78 12.68 -12.23 7.87
C ILE A 78 12.08 -10.97 7.23
N VAL A 79 12.29 -10.81 5.94
CA VAL A 79 11.66 -9.76 5.13
C VAL A 79 10.72 -10.43 4.13
N LEU A 80 9.44 -10.06 4.17
CA LEU A 80 8.45 -10.55 3.21
C LEU A 80 7.93 -9.39 2.39
N ASP A 81 8.01 -9.53 1.07
CA ASP A 81 7.29 -8.65 0.16
C ASP A 81 5.87 -9.16 -0.11
N ASP A 82 4.97 -8.23 -0.46
CA ASP A 82 3.57 -8.49 -0.81
C ASP A 82 2.83 -9.52 0.05
N ALA A 83 3.05 -9.47 1.37
CA ALA A 83 2.60 -10.50 2.29
C ALA A 83 1.08 -10.69 2.36
N GLN A 84 0.28 -9.76 1.81
CA GLN A 84 -1.16 -9.92 1.62
C GLN A 84 -1.49 -11.15 0.76
N ASN A 85 -0.59 -11.53 -0.15
CA ASN A 85 -0.75 -12.66 -1.07
C ASN A 85 -0.37 -14.01 -0.44
N CYS A 86 0.30 -14.03 0.72
CA CYS A 86 0.61 -15.28 1.42
C CYS A 86 -0.67 -15.98 1.89
N ASP A 87 -0.69 -17.31 1.87
CA ASP A 87 -1.83 -18.07 2.36
C ASP A 87 -2.07 -17.88 3.87
N MET A 88 -3.31 -18.11 4.31
CA MET A 88 -3.73 -17.94 5.70
C MET A 88 -2.88 -18.77 6.68
N LYS A 89 -2.57 -20.03 6.37
CA LYS A 89 -1.80 -20.91 7.28
C LYS A 89 -0.37 -20.42 7.44
N PHE A 90 0.25 -19.90 6.38
CA PHE A 90 1.58 -19.29 6.47
C PHE A 90 1.55 -17.97 7.26
N ARG A 91 0.55 -17.11 7.07
CA ARG A 91 0.38 -15.90 7.90
C ARG A 91 0.18 -16.21 9.39
N ILE A 92 -0.57 -17.28 9.71
CA ILE A 92 -0.71 -17.76 11.10
C ILE A 92 0.64 -18.22 11.65
N TRP A 93 1.45 -18.90 10.85
CA TRP A 93 2.80 -19.31 11.26
C TRP A 93 3.73 -18.10 11.48
N LEU A 94 3.73 -17.10 10.61
CA LEU A 94 4.45 -15.83 10.83
C LEU A 94 4.01 -15.15 12.13
N LYS A 95 2.71 -15.17 12.43
CA LYS A 95 2.16 -14.65 13.70
C LYS A 95 2.72 -15.40 14.92
N GLN A 96 2.93 -16.72 14.81
CA GLN A 96 3.57 -17.50 15.87
C GLN A 96 5.05 -17.12 16.04
N LEU A 97 5.79 -16.94 14.94
CA LEU A 97 7.19 -16.47 15.00
C LEU A 97 7.29 -15.09 15.64
N ARG A 98 6.41 -14.16 15.26
CA ARG A 98 6.38 -12.81 15.84
C ARG A 98 6.15 -12.85 17.35
N ARG A 99 5.26 -13.71 17.84
CA ARG A 99 5.01 -13.91 19.28
C ARG A 99 6.23 -14.45 20.03
N LYS A 100 7.12 -15.16 19.35
CA LYS A 100 8.41 -15.61 19.88
C LYS A 100 9.50 -14.54 19.82
N GLY A 101 9.18 -13.33 19.37
CA GLY A 101 10.13 -12.22 19.29
C GLY A 101 10.98 -12.18 18.03
N VAL A 102 10.69 -13.02 17.02
CA VAL A 102 11.44 -13.02 15.76
C VAL A 102 11.29 -11.66 15.07
N PRO A 103 12.40 -10.96 14.76
CA PRO A 103 12.34 -9.68 14.06
C PRO A 103 11.98 -9.92 12.60
N MET A 104 11.01 -9.15 12.10
CA MET A 104 10.53 -9.28 10.73
C MET A 104 10.04 -7.95 10.16
N LEU A 105 10.28 -7.75 8.87
CA LEU A 105 9.73 -6.68 8.06
C LEU A 105 8.71 -7.28 7.10
N VAL A 106 7.47 -6.82 7.17
CA VAL A 106 6.39 -7.28 6.30
C VAL A 106 5.95 -6.11 5.44
N LEU A 107 6.09 -6.22 4.13
CA LEU A 107 5.64 -5.23 3.15
C LEU A 107 4.27 -5.66 2.62
N ALA A 108 3.35 -4.72 2.49
CA ALA A 108 2.02 -4.99 1.93
C ALA A 108 1.43 -3.75 1.25
N THR A 109 0.62 -3.96 0.22
CA THR A 109 -0.12 -2.87 -0.44
C THR A 109 -1.42 -2.58 0.31
N ASP A 110 -2.30 -3.57 0.42
CA ASP A 110 -3.54 -3.50 1.21
C ASP A 110 -3.60 -4.67 2.20
N PRO A 111 -3.00 -4.53 3.39
CA PRO A 111 -2.95 -5.63 4.35
C PRO A 111 -4.33 -5.89 4.96
N PRO A 112 -4.78 -7.16 5.01
CA PRO A 112 -5.96 -7.56 5.78
C PRO A 112 -5.89 -7.07 7.22
N ARG A 113 -7.03 -6.66 7.78
CA ARG A 113 -7.16 -6.25 9.20
C ARG A 113 -7.22 -7.46 10.14
N SER A 114 -6.37 -8.47 9.91
CA SER A 114 -6.35 -9.75 10.63
C SER A 114 -4.92 -10.30 10.80
N ASP A 115 -4.81 -11.46 11.44
CA ASP A 115 -3.59 -12.31 11.44
C ASP A 115 -2.31 -11.61 11.90
N ILE A 116 -1.25 -11.67 11.11
CA ILE A 116 0.05 -11.07 11.41
C ILE A 116 -0.01 -9.53 11.36
N PHE A 117 -0.85 -8.96 10.49
CA PHE A 117 -0.87 -7.52 10.21
C PHE A 117 -1.35 -6.67 11.39
N ILE A 118 -2.21 -7.19 12.27
CA ILE A 118 -2.61 -6.50 13.50
C ILE A 118 -1.56 -6.59 14.62
N ASN A 119 -0.60 -7.52 14.50
CA ASN A 119 0.41 -7.78 15.54
C ASN A 119 1.76 -7.10 15.26
N ILE A 120 1.89 -6.38 14.14
CA ILE A 120 3.11 -5.66 13.76
C ILE A 120 2.80 -4.16 13.69
N PRO A 121 3.69 -3.30 14.22
CA PRO A 121 3.58 -1.86 14.03
C PRO A 121 3.53 -1.46 12.54
N ARG A 122 2.60 -0.58 12.19
CA ARG A 122 2.41 -0.12 10.82
C ARG A 122 3.31 1.09 10.54
N ILE A 123 4.12 0.97 9.49
CA ILE A 123 4.90 2.08 8.91
C ILE A 123 4.28 2.37 7.55
N GLU A 124 3.75 3.58 7.36
CA GLU A 124 3.16 4.00 6.10
C GLU A 124 4.18 4.71 5.22
N LEU A 125 4.37 4.21 4.02
CA LEU A 125 5.21 4.83 3.01
C LEU A 125 4.42 5.96 2.37
N LYS A 126 4.84 7.19 2.65
CA LYS A 126 4.21 8.39 2.08
C LYS A 126 4.62 8.56 0.62
N PRO A 127 3.76 9.18 -0.22
CA PRO A 127 4.15 9.58 -1.56
C PRO A 127 5.41 10.44 -1.54
N LEU A 128 6.25 10.28 -2.56
CA LEU A 128 7.49 11.03 -2.65
C LEU A 128 7.21 12.52 -2.90
N PRO A 129 8.08 13.42 -2.40
CA PRO A 129 8.01 14.83 -2.73
C PRO A 129 8.15 15.06 -4.24
N GLU A 130 7.47 16.09 -4.74
CA GLU A 130 7.50 16.51 -6.14
C GLU A 130 8.91 16.60 -6.74
N LYS A 131 9.87 17.14 -5.99
CA LYS A 131 11.27 17.25 -6.42
C LYS A 131 11.90 15.90 -6.72
N ALA A 132 11.62 14.88 -5.90
CA ALA A 132 12.14 13.52 -6.08
C ALA A 132 11.49 12.84 -7.29
N ILE A 133 10.17 12.97 -7.44
CA ILE A 133 9.46 12.46 -8.64
C ILE A 133 10.01 13.10 -9.90
N ARG A 134 10.20 14.42 -9.90
CA ARG A 134 10.81 15.13 -11.03
C ARG A 134 12.20 14.62 -11.39
N GLN A 135 13.01 14.21 -10.40
CA GLN A 135 14.31 13.60 -10.66
C GLN A 135 14.16 12.19 -11.28
N ILE A 136 13.27 11.36 -10.75
CA ILE A 136 12.97 10.03 -11.30
C ILE A 136 12.50 10.14 -12.75
N MET A 137 11.59 11.06 -13.05
CA MET A 137 11.08 11.30 -14.40
C MET A 137 12.17 11.78 -15.36
N LYS A 138 13.06 12.66 -14.91
CA LYS A 138 14.19 13.11 -15.72
C LYS A 138 15.17 11.97 -16.03
N ALA A 139 15.45 11.11 -15.05
CA ALA A 139 16.29 9.93 -15.26
C ALA A 139 15.65 8.99 -16.29
N ALA A 140 14.36 8.68 -16.14
CA ALA A 140 13.61 7.84 -17.09
C ALA A 140 13.58 8.45 -18.50
N ALA A 141 13.38 9.76 -18.63
CA ALA A 141 13.38 10.45 -19.93
C ALA A 141 14.76 10.43 -20.59
N GLN A 142 15.83 10.58 -19.80
CA GLN A 142 17.21 10.49 -20.28
C GLN A 142 17.54 9.09 -20.80
N GLU A 143 17.14 8.04 -20.08
CA GLU A 143 17.34 6.64 -20.51
C GLU A 143 16.66 6.34 -21.85
N ARG A 144 15.54 7.00 -22.14
CA ARG A 144 14.78 6.85 -23.40
C ARG A 144 15.12 7.91 -24.44
N ALA A 145 16.11 8.77 -24.18
CA ALA A 145 16.55 9.85 -25.06
C ALA A 145 15.41 10.80 -25.51
N ILE A 146 14.46 11.09 -24.61
CA ILE A 146 13.32 11.97 -24.88
C ILE A 146 13.61 13.35 -24.34
N ALA A 147 13.43 14.37 -25.18
CA ALA A 147 13.53 15.77 -24.77
C ALA A 147 12.14 16.27 -24.35
N LEU A 148 11.89 16.32 -23.05
CA LEU A 148 10.64 16.88 -22.51
C LEU A 148 10.81 18.33 -22.11
N THR A 149 9.82 19.17 -22.40
CA THR A 149 9.81 20.55 -21.90
C THR A 149 9.45 20.56 -20.41
N SER A 150 9.69 21.69 -19.74
CA SER A 150 9.30 21.84 -18.34
C SER A 150 7.77 21.82 -18.14
N ALA A 151 7.00 22.19 -19.17
CA ALA A 151 5.54 22.14 -19.14
C ALA A 151 5.04 20.69 -19.22
N ASP A 152 5.55 19.91 -20.17
CA ASP A 152 5.19 18.50 -20.35
C ASP A 152 5.50 17.70 -19.09
N LEU A 153 6.70 17.91 -18.55
CA LEU A 153 7.12 17.23 -17.32
C LEU A 153 6.22 17.57 -16.14
N SER A 154 5.74 18.82 -16.03
CA SER A 154 4.82 19.21 -14.95
C SER A 154 3.45 18.55 -15.10
N LYS A 155 2.91 18.46 -16.32
CA LYS A 155 1.66 17.76 -16.63
C LYS A 155 1.74 16.27 -16.30
N LEU A 156 2.82 15.61 -16.72
CA LEU A 156 3.06 14.19 -16.44
C LEU A 156 3.28 13.94 -14.94
N GLN A 157 3.96 14.86 -14.24
CA GLN A 157 4.24 14.76 -12.82
C GLN A 157 2.95 14.83 -11.97
N GLU A 158 1.99 15.67 -12.37
CA GLU A 158 0.68 15.78 -11.71
C GLU A 158 -0.08 14.45 -11.76
N ARG A 159 -0.04 13.75 -12.91
CA ARG A 159 -0.66 12.42 -13.08
C ARG A 159 -0.09 11.36 -12.14
N ALA A 160 1.21 11.44 -11.83
CA ALA A 160 1.90 10.46 -10.99
C ALA A 160 1.63 10.62 -9.49
N GLY A 161 1.18 11.81 -9.04
CA GLY A 161 0.71 12.04 -7.67
C GLY A 161 1.69 11.74 -6.53
N GLY A 162 3.00 11.62 -6.80
CA GLY A 162 4.00 11.23 -5.80
C GLY A 162 4.43 9.76 -5.86
N ASN A 163 3.99 8.98 -6.86
CA ASN A 163 4.32 7.58 -7.02
C ASN A 163 5.41 7.35 -8.08
N PRO A 164 6.56 6.73 -7.70
CA PRO A 164 7.66 6.44 -8.61
C PRO A 164 7.29 5.63 -9.85
N MET A 165 6.50 4.56 -9.68
CA MET A 165 6.13 3.67 -10.78
C MET A 165 5.23 4.39 -11.78
N LEU A 166 4.24 5.16 -11.31
CA LEU A 166 3.39 5.95 -12.21
C LEU A 166 4.18 7.07 -12.90
N ALA A 167 5.17 7.64 -12.21
CA ALA A 167 6.03 8.65 -12.80
C ALA A 167 6.87 8.08 -13.96
N ILE A 168 7.46 6.91 -13.79
CA ILE A 168 8.21 6.22 -14.85
C ILE A 168 7.26 5.83 -15.98
N ARG A 169 6.11 5.23 -15.66
CA ARG A 169 5.10 4.83 -16.64
C ARG A 169 4.59 6.02 -17.46
N ALA A 170 4.38 7.18 -16.86
CA ALA A 170 3.95 8.38 -17.58
C ALA A 170 4.99 8.83 -18.64
N ILE A 171 6.29 8.66 -18.35
CA ILE A 171 7.35 8.90 -19.34
C ILE A 171 7.34 7.85 -20.45
N GLU A 172 7.08 6.59 -20.12
CA GLU A 172 6.98 5.52 -21.11
C GLU A 172 5.76 5.68 -22.03
N GLU A 173 4.63 6.13 -21.49
CA GLU A 173 3.43 6.42 -22.28
C GLU A 173 3.69 7.57 -23.26
N GLU A 174 4.37 8.62 -22.81
CA GLU A 174 4.77 9.75 -23.65
C GLU A 174 5.75 9.30 -24.76
N TYR A 175 6.71 8.43 -24.44
CA TYR A 175 7.63 7.84 -25.42
C TYR A 175 6.89 7.08 -26.53
N LEU A 176 5.85 6.35 -26.16
CA LEU A 176 5.05 5.54 -27.07
C LEU A 176 3.99 6.36 -27.83
N GLY A 177 3.83 7.66 -27.51
CA GLY A 177 2.82 8.52 -28.11
C GLY A 177 1.39 8.15 -27.73
N LEU A 178 1.18 7.64 -26.50
CA LEU A 178 -0.15 7.25 -26.01
C LEU A 178 -0.85 8.46 -25.38
N ASP A 179 -1.94 8.93 -26.00
CA ASP A 179 -2.80 9.96 -25.41
C ASP A 179 -3.69 9.36 -24.31
N ILE A 180 -3.35 9.62 -23.05
CA ILE A 180 -4.12 9.19 -21.88
C ILE A 180 -4.52 10.42 -21.06
N GLU A 181 -5.82 10.71 -21.00
CA GLU A 181 -6.39 11.90 -20.37
C GLU A 181 -6.66 11.75 -18.84
N GLY A 182 -6.31 10.61 -18.23
CA GLY A 182 -6.61 10.29 -16.83
C GLY A 182 -5.42 10.41 -15.86
N ALA A 183 -5.71 10.81 -14.61
CA ALA A 183 -4.82 10.67 -13.47
C ALA A 183 -4.98 9.26 -12.86
N ASP A 184 -3.90 8.47 -12.85
CA ASP A 184 -3.93 7.06 -12.41
C ASP A 184 -3.81 6.89 -10.88
N HIS A 185 -3.63 7.98 -10.14
CA HIS A 185 -3.36 7.92 -8.70
C HIS A 185 -4.63 7.84 -7.85
N ARG A 186 -4.74 6.81 -7.00
CA ARG A 186 -5.91 6.56 -6.14
C ARG A 186 -5.81 7.28 -4.80
N ARG A 187 -5.67 8.61 -4.81
CA ARG A 187 -5.72 9.36 -3.54
C ARG A 187 -7.16 9.56 -3.11
N TYR A 188 -7.61 8.75 -2.15
CA TYR A 188 -8.92 8.94 -1.51
C TYR A 188 -8.90 10.24 -0.70
N PHE A 189 -9.51 11.30 -1.23
CA PHE A 189 -9.85 12.47 -0.45
C PHE A 189 -11.16 12.19 0.28
N ASP A 190 -11.11 12.08 1.60
CA ASP A 190 -12.31 11.95 2.42
C ASP A 190 -13.06 13.29 2.46
N ILE A 191 -14.09 13.43 1.61
CA ILE A 191 -14.93 14.63 1.50
C ILE A 191 -16.03 14.63 2.59
N THR A 192 -16.13 13.56 3.42
CA THR A 192 -17.15 13.45 4.49
C THR A 192 -17.17 14.64 5.45
N PRO A 193 -16.03 15.15 5.95
CA PRO A 193 -16.03 16.31 6.85
C PRO A 193 -16.60 17.56 6.18
N LEU A 194 -16.30 17.78 4.89
CA LEU A 194 -16.81 18.92 4.13
C LEU A 194 -18.33 18.84 3.95
N LEU A 195 -18.85 17.66 3.61
CA LEU A 195 -20.29 17.45 3.46
C LEU A 195 -21.04 17.68 4.78
N LEU A 196 -20.48 17.27 5.91
CA LEU A 196 -21.07 17.53 7.23
C LEU A 196 -21.16 19.02 7.53
N VAL A 197 -20.11 19.80 7.25
CA VAL A 197 -20.11 21.26 7.44
C VAL A 197 -21.20 21.94 6.62
N VAL A 198 -21.34 21.58 5.34
CA VAL A 198 -22.40 22.12 4.47
C VAL A 198 -23.80 21.76 5.00
N GLY A 199 -23.99 20.52 5.48
CA GLY A 199 -25.24 20.10 6.11
C GLY A 199 -25.60 20.94 7.35
N VAL A 200 -24.61 21.23 8.21
CA VAL A 200 -24.79 22.08 9.40
C VAL A 200 -25.18 23.51 9.01
N ILE A 201 -24.59 24.07 7.95
CA ILE A 201 -24.93 25.42 7.46
C ILE A 201 -26.41 25.52 7.08
N PHE A 202 -26.96 24.53 6.36
CA PHE A 202 -28.39 24.54 6.01
C PHE A 202 -29.30 24.43 7.23
N VAL A 203 -28.90 23.67 8.25
CA VAL A 203 -29.63 23.59 9.53
C VAL A 203 -29.60 24.95 10.25
N ILE A 204 -28.45 25.63 10.28
CA ILE A 204 -28.32 26.95 10.90
C ILE A 204 -29.18 27.99 10.17
N MET A 205 -29.18 28.00 8.83
CA MET A 205 -30.03 28.91 8.03
C MET A 205 -31.51 28.75 8.38
N ARG A 206 -31.96 27.51 8.60
CA ARG A 206 -33.34 27.24 9.06
C ARG A 206 -33.64 27.87 10.42
N PHE A 207 -32.72 27.79 11.38
CA PHE A 207 -32.89 28.41 12.70
C PHE A 207 -32.84 29.94 12.65
N ILE A 208 -32.01 30.51 11.78
CA ILE A 208 -31.98 31.96 11.55
C ILE A 208 -33.32 32.43 10.99
N GLY A 209 -33.86 31.76 9.97
CA GLY A 209 -35.17 32.10 9.40
C GLY A 209 -36.30 32.03 10.42
N LEU A 210 -36.26 31.04 11.32
CA LEU A 210 -37.21 30.96 12.45
C LEU A 210 -37.05 32.15 13.41
N GLY A 211 -35.81 32.52 13.75
CA GLY A 211 -35.51 33.62 14.67
C GLY A 211 -35.78 35.01 14.11
N THR A 212 -35.65 35.21 12.80
CA THR A 212 -35.92 36.48 12.11
C THR A 212 -37.36 36.59 11.58
N ASN A 213 -38.19 35.56 11.83
CA ASN A 213 -39.53 35.42 11.26
C ASN A 213 -39.56 35.49 9.72
N ASP A 214 -38.46 35.10 9.08
CA ASP A 214 -38.34 35.00 7.63
C ASP A 214 -38.74 33.58 7.19
N GLN A 215 -39.99 33.48 6.74
CA GLN A 215 -40.55 32.22 6.27
C GLN A 215 -39.84 31.68 5.02
N ALA A 216 -39.35 32.57 4.14
CA ALA A 216 -38.65 32.15 2.94
C ALA A 216 -37.34 31.46 3.34
N LEU A 217 -36.54 32.08 4.20
CA LEU A 217 -35.27 31.52 4.67
C LEU A 217 -35.46 30.20 5.43
N TYR A 218 -36.51 30.10 6.26
CA TYR A 218 -36.85 28.87 6.96
C TYR A 218 -37.17 27.70 6.00
N ILE A 219 -37.98 27.97 4.97
CA ILE A 219 -38.40 26.97 3.98
C ILE A 219 -37.22 26.58 3.08
N PHE A 220 -36.47 27.55 2.57
CA PHE A 220 -35.31 27.29 1.71
C PHE A 220 -34.22 26.51 2.45
N GLY A 221 -33.90 26.86 3.70
CA GLY A 221 -32.92 26.13 4.50
C GLY A 221 -33.34 24.67 4.75
N GLY A 222 -34.62 24.43 5.03
CA GLY A 222 -35.16 23.08 5.21
C GLY A 222 -35.13 22.23 3.93
N ILE A 223 -35.56 22.80 2.80
CA ILE A 223 -35.56 22.09 1.50
C ILE A 223 -34.13 21.82 1.03
N ALA A 224 -33.23 22.80 1.14
CA ALA A 224 -31.83 22.63 0.77
C ALA A 224 -31.13 21.55 1.61
N ALA A 225 -31.38 21.50 2.93
CA ALA A 225 -30.87 20.44 3.79
C ALA A 225 -31.37 19.05 3.36
N ALA A 226 -32.65 18.92 3.03
CA ALA A 226 -33.25 17.65 2.62
C ALA A 226 -32.69 17.16 1.27
N ILE A 227 -32.59 18.06 0.29
CA ILE A 227 -31.98 17.76 -1.01
C ILE A 227 -30.51 17.37 -0.82
N PHE A 228 -29.76 18.13 -0.02
CA PHE A 228 -28.35 17.88 0.24
C PHE A 228 -28.12 16.51 0.90
N LEU A 229 -28.90 16.14 1.92
CA LEU A 229 -28.83 14.82 2.55
C LEU A 229 -29.21 13.69 1.59
N GLY A 230 -30.24 13.90 0.75
CA GLY A 230 -30.64 12.94 -0.28
C GLY A 230 -29.55 12.71 -1.32
N LEU A 231 -28.96 13.79 -1.83
CA LEU A 231 -27.88 13.74 -2.82
C LEU A 231 -26.59 13.15 -2.23
N SER A 232 -26.23 13.57 -1.02
CA SER A 232 -25.09 13.04 -0.26
C SER A 232 -25.23 11.54 -0.08
N ARG A 233 -26.38 11.06 0.39
CA ARG A 233 -26.64 9.61 0.54
C ARG A 233 -26.58 8.86 -0.80
N LEU A 234 -27.04 9.48 -1.89
CA LEU A 234 -26.98 8.88 -3.22
C LEU A 234 -25.53 8.76 -3.70
N LEU A 235 -24.72 9.81 -3.52
CA LEU A 235 -23.28 9.81 -3.82
C LEU A 235 -22.52 8.75 -2.99
N TYR A 236 -22.87 8.57 -1.72
CA TYR A 236 -22.32 7.49 -0.89
C TYR A 236 -22.82 6.09 -1.27
N SER A 237 -23.99 5.99 -1.90
CA SER A 237 -24.59 4.72 -2.34
C SER A 237 -24.17 4.29 -3.75
N LEU A 238 -23.54 5.18 -4.51
CA LEU A 238 -22.88 4.79 -5.76
C LEU A 238 -21.82 3.74 -5.39
N PRO A 239 -21.82 2.57 -6.04
CA PRO A 239 -20.85 1.54 -5.74
C PRO A 239 -19.46 2.12 -5.93
N GLN A 240 -18.72 2.22 -4.83
CA GLN A 240 -17.28 2.41 -4.85
C GLN A 240 -16.72 1.35 -5.80
N GLU A 241 -15.80 1.75 -6.66
CA GLU A 241 -15.24 1.01 -7.81
C GLU A 241 -14.46 -0.27 -7.43
N GLU A 242 -14.78 -0.90 -6.29
CA GLU A 242 -14.14 -2.07 -5.68
C GLU A 242 -14.98 -3.36 -5.79
N ARG A 243 -15.99 -3.41 -6.66
CA ARG A 243 -16.80 -4.64 -6.86
C ARG A 243 -16.92 -5.13 -8.30
N ARG A 244 -15.88 -4.92 -9.11
CA ARG A 244 -15.58 -5.76 -10.28
C ARG A 244 -14.07 -5.99 -10.20
N ILE A 245 -13.59 -7.12 -9.73
CA ILE A 245 -13.58 -8.41 -10.44
C ILE A 245 -13.63 -9.53 -9.40
N ARG A 246 -14.38 -10.58 -9.70
CA ARG A 246 -14.52 -11.82 -8.93
C ARG A 246 -13.76 -12.93 -9.65
#